data_AF-A0A1H9BIZ5-F1
#
_entry.id   AF-A0A1H9BIZ5-F1
#
_cell.length_a   1.000
_cell.length_b   1.000
_cell.length_c   1.000
_cell.angle_alpha   90.00
_cell.angle_beta   90.00
_cell.angle_gamma   90.00
#
_symmetry.space_group_name_H-M   'P 1'
#
loop_
_entity.id
_entity.type
_entity.pdbx_description
1 polymer ?
#
loop_
_entity_poly.entity_id
_entity_poly.type
_entity_poly.pdbx_seq_one_letter_code
_entity_poly.pdbx_strand_id
1 'polypeptide(L)'
;MAGGFTATPQEIATLAKDVNNARSEFDGILRSVQSTCETLRGSWEGPAAQAFSKLMERYRENQTKLLNALEVIGEGLAGTAQDMDVREDEQGSSMTGIAGRLG
;
A
#
# COMPACT_ATOMS: atom_id res chain seq x y z
N MET A 1 -0.90 9.54 -31.64
CA MET A 1 -0.05 9.24 -30.48
C MET A 1 -0.98 8.96 -29.32
N ALA A 2 -1.08 7.69 -28.90
CA ALA A 2 -2.11 7.18 -28.01
C ALA A 2 -2.16 7.95 -26.68
N GLY A 3 -3.37 8.29 -26.23
CA GLY A 3 -3.63 8.87 -24.91
C GLY A 3 -3.46 7.84 -23.78
N GLY A 4 -2.24 7.32 -23.60
CA GLY A 4 -1.99 6.10 -22.81
C GLY A 4 -0.80 6.17 -21.86
N PHE A 5 -0.54 7.31 -21.23
CA PHE A 5 0.30 7.43 -20.04
C PHE A 5 -0.35 8.46 -19.11
N THR A 6 -1.40 8.07 -18.38
CA THR A 6 -2.01 8.94 -17.38
C THR A 6 -1.16 9.05 -16.10
N ALA A 7 -0.11 8.24 -15.98
CA ALA A 7 0.96 8.36 -15.00
C ALA A 7 2.26 7.79 -15.59
N THR A 8 3.38 8.48 -15.37
CA THR A 8 4.74 8.03 -15.69
C THR A 8 5.20 6.95 -14.69
N PRO A 9 6.16 6.07 -15.06
CA PRO A 9 6.71 5.07 -14.13
C PRO A 9 7.20 5.69 -12.81
N GLN A 10 7.78 6.89 -12.87
CA GLN A 10 8.26 7.64 -11.71
C GLN A 10 7.10 8.12 -10.80
N GLU A 11 5.98 8.54 -11.38
CA GLU A 11 4.78 8.90 -10.62
C GLU A 11 4.17 7.68 -9.92
N ILE A 12 4.13 6.52 -10.58
CA ILE A 12 3.64 5.27 -9.99
C ILE A 12 4.56 4.81 -8.85
N ALA A 13 5.88 4.88 -9.03
CA ALA A 13 6.84 4.54 -7.98
C ALA A 13 6.72 5.48 -6.76
N THR A 14 6.48 6.77 -7.00
CA THR A 14 6.22 7.76 -5.94
C THR A 14 4.92 7.42 -5.20
N LEU A 15 3.85 7.11 -5.94
CA LEU A 15 2.57 6.72 -5.34
C LEU A 15 2.70 5.45 -4.50
N ALA A 16 3.45 4.44 -4.96
CA ALA A 16 3.71 3.22 -4.20
C ALA A 16 4.43 3.54 -2.86
N LYS A 17 5.40 4.46 -2.89
CA LYS A 17 6.08 4.94 -1.68
C LYS A 17 5.12 5.66 -0.74
N ASP A 18 4.24 6.51 -1.27
CA ASP A 18 3.26 7.24 -0.47
C ASP A 18 2.25 6.31 0.21
N VAL A 19 1.79 5.28 -0.50
CA VAL A 19 0.91 4.23 0.05
C VAL A 19 1.61 3.48 1.19
N ASN A 20 2.89 3.15 1.04
CA ASN A 20 3.67 2.50 2.09
C ASN A 20 3.87 3.42 3.32
N ASN A 21 4.12 4.71 3.10
CA ASN A 21 4.22 5.69 4.18
C ASN A 21 2.89 5.81 4.94
N ALA A 22 1.77 5.92 4.21
CA ALA A 22 0.44 5.96 4.78
C ALA A 22 0.14 4.69 5.60
N ARG A 23 0.50 3.50 5.09
CA ARG A 23 0.38 2.24 5.83
C ARG A 23 1.13 2.30 7.17
N SER A 24 2.37 2.78 7.16
CA SER A 24 3.18 2.90 8.39
C SER A 24 2.56 3.89 9.38
N GLU A 25 2.03 5.02 8.90
CA GLU A 25 1.35 6.00 9.73
C GLU A 25 0.07 5.42 10.35
N PHE A 26 -0.74 4.74 9.53
CA PHE A 26 -1.95 4.06 10.01
C PHE A 26 -1.62 2.99 11.06
N ASP A 27 -0.59 2.15 10.85
CA ASP A 27 -0.20 1.16 11.87
C ASP A 27 0.18 1.84 13.20
N GLY A 28 0.92 2.96 13.15
CA GLY A 28 1.27 3.75 14.33
C GLY A 28 0.04 4.30 15.06
N ILE A 29 -0.88 4.92 14.34
CA ILE A 29 -2.14 5.44 14.90
C ILE A 29 -2.96 4.32 15.52
N LEU A 30 -3.09 3.19 14.83
CA LEU A 30 -3.90 2.06 15.30
C LEU A 30 -3.31 1.44 16.57
N ARG A 31 -1.99 1.29 16.64
CA ARG A 31 -1.30 0.88 17.87
C ARG A 31 -1.50 1.86 19.03
N SER A 32 -1.49 3.17 18.74
CA SER A 32 -1.73 4.21 19.75
C SER A 32 -3.13 4.08 20.34
N VAL A 33 -4.15 3.97 19.49
CA VAL A 33 -5.54 3.75 19.91
C VAL A 33 -5.66 2.48 20.75
N GLN A 34 -5.05 1.38 20.30
CA GLN A 34 -5.02 0.14 21.07
C GLN A 34 -4.38 0.33 22.45
N SER A 35 -3.26 1.05 22.54
CA SER A 35 -2.57 1.32 23.82
C SER A 35 -3.43 2.13 24.79
N THR A 36 -4.10 3.19 24.31
CA THR A 36 -5.05 3.98 25.11
C THR A 36 -6.20 3.12 25.60
N CYS A 37 -6.76 2.30 24.72
CA CYS A 37 -7.79 1.32 25.03
C CYS A 37 -7.36 0.32 26.11
N GLU A 38 -6.13 -0.18 26.02
CA GLU A 38 -5.56 -1.13 26.98
C GLU A 38 -5.32 -0.52 28.36
N THR A 39 -5.07 0.79 28.43
CA THR A 39 -4.91 1.54 29.68
C THR A 39 -6.24 1.69 30.42
N LEU A 40 -7.33 1.92 29.68
CA LEU A 40 -8.69 2.07 30.21
C LEU A 40 -9.35 0.74 30.58
N ARG A 41 -8.84 -0.38 30.04
CA ARG A 41 -9.36 -1.74 30.30
C ARG A 41 -9.42 -2.09 31.79
N GLY A 42 -8.46 -1.62 32.59
CA GLY A 42 -8.47 -1.84 34.05
C GLY A 42 -9.63 -1.15 34.78
N SER A 43 -10.27 -0.16 34.16
CA SER A 43 -11.41 0.57 34.71
C SER A 43 -12.77 -0.04 34.32
N TRP A 44 -12.80 -1.00 33.42
CA TRP A 44 -14.03 -1.64 32.94
C TRP A 44 -14.16 -3.04 33.50
N GLU A 45 -15.02 -3.21 34.50
CA GLU A 45 -15.34 -4.51 35.10
C GLU A 45 -16.73 -5.00 34.65
N GLY A 46 -16.94 -6.31 34.71
CA GLY A 46 -18.24 -6.93 34.48
C GLY A 46 -18.69 -6.91 33.01
N PRO A 47 -20.00 -6.77 32.72
CA PRO A 47 -20.56 -6.88 31.37
C PRO A 47 -19.97 -5.90 30.35
N ALA A 48 -19.53 -4.71 30.79
CA ALA A 48 -18.88 -3.72 29.94
C ALA A 48 -17.53 -4.20 29.40
N ALA A 49 -16.77 -4.97 30.21
CA ALA A 49 -15.49 -5.54 29.81
C ALA A 49 -15.63 -6.53 28.65
N GLN A 50 -16.70 -7.34 28.65
CA GLN A 50 -16.99 -8.29 27.57
C GLN A 50 -17.36 -7.57 26.26
N ALA A 51 -18.22 -6.56 26.34
CA ALA A 51 -18.59 -5.75 25.18
C ALA A 51 -17.36 -5.06 24.57
N PHE A 52 -16.49 -4.52 25.43
CA PHE A 52 -15.26 -3.90 24.98
C PHE A 52 -14.27 -4.91 24.37
N SER A 53 -14.14 -6.10 24.95
CA SER A 53 -13.27 -7.15 24.41
C SER A 53 -13.68 -7.52 22.98
N LYS A 54 -14.99 -7.66 22.72
CA LYS A 54 -15.52 -7.90 21.36
C LYS A 54 -15.26 -6.74 20.41
N LEU A 55 -15.36 -5.50 20.90
CA LEU A 55 -15.04 -4.32 20.10
C LEU A 55 -13.55 -4.31 19.71
N MET A 56 -12.66 -4.62 20.65
CA MET A 56 -11.22 -4.68 20.41
C MET A 56 -10.83 -5.81 19.47
N GLU A 57 -11.53 -6.93 19.50
CA GLU A 57 -11.35 -8.04 18.56
C GLU A 57 -11.69 -7.61 17.13
N ARG A 58 -12.87 -7.01 16.93
CA ARG A 58 -13.28 -6.43 15.62
C ARG A 58 -12.35 -5.31 15.18
N TYR A 59 -11.85 -4.51 16.11
CA TYR A 59 -10.89 -3.45 15.84
C TYR A 59 -9.59 -4.02 15.26
N ARG A 60 -9.02 -5.05 15.89
CA ARG A 60 -7.80 -5.72 15.39
C ARG A 60 -8.02 -6.36 14.02
N GLU A 61 -9.16 -7.02 13.82
CA GLU A 61 -9.50 -7.56 12.49
C GLU A 61 -9.53 -6.47 11.41
N ASN A 62 -10.15 -5.33 11.72
CA ASN A 62 -10.24 -4.20 10.78
C ASN A 62 -8.88 -3.55 10.53
N GLN A 63 -8.03 -3.43 11.56
CA GLN A 63 -6.65 -2.98 11.41
C GLN A 63 -5.89 -3.89 10.45
N THR A 64 -5.92 -5.21 10.65
CA THR A 64 -5.24 -6.16 9.75
C THR A 64 -5.76 -6.07 8.32
N LYS A 65 -7.09 -5.97 8.14
CA LYS A 65 -7.69 -5.80 6.81
C LYS A 65 -7.24 -4.52 6.11
N LEU A 66 -7.22 -3.39 6.84
CA LEU A 66 -6.79 -2.11 6.30
C LEU A 66 -5.32 -2.14 5.89
N LEU A 67 -4.45 -2.62 6.78
CA LEU A 67 -3.03 -2.70 6.50
C LEU A 67 -2.78 -3.61 5.29
N ASN A 68 -3.36 -4.81 5.25
CA ASN A 68 -3.21 -5.72 4.12
C ASN A 68 -3.69 -5.09 2.81
N ALA A 69 -4.82 -4.38 2.81
CA ALA A 69 -5.29 -3.68 1.62
C ALA A 69 -4.29 -2.64 1.12
N LEU A 70 -3.68 -1.86 2.03
CA LEU A 70 -2.65 -0.88 1.66
C LEU A 70 -1.38 -1.53 1.11
N GLU A 71 -0.97 -2.68 1.64
CA GLU A 71 0.18 -3.44 1.13
C GLU A 71 -0.08 -4.02 -0.26
N VAL A 72 -1.25 -4.62 -0.48
CA VAL A 72 -1.65 -5.10 -1.82
C VAL A 72 -1.68 -3.95 -2.84
N ILE A 73 -2.15 -2.76 -2.44
CA ILE A 73 -2.15 -1.57 -3.30
C ILE A 73 -0.69 -1.15 -3.59
N GLY A 74 0.16 -1.06 -2.58
CA GLY A 74 1.57 -0.69 -2.74
C GLY A 74 2.34 -1.64 -3.65
N GLU A 75 2.16 -2.95 -3.45
CA GLU A 75 2.76 -4.00 -4.30
C GLU A 75 2.24 -3.95 -5.73
N GLY A 76 0.93 -3.77 -5.93
CA GLY A 76 0.33 -3.66 -7.26
C GLY A 76 0.86 -2.46 -8.04
N LEU A 77 1.05 -1.32 -7.38
CA LEU A 77 1.64 -0.14 -7.99
C LEU A 77 3.12 -0.35 -8.32
N ALA A 78 3.90 -0.94 -7.42
CA ALA A 78 5.31 -1.25 -7.66
C ALA A 78 5.50 -2.22 -8.85
N GLY A 79 4.66 -3.27 -8.92
CA GLY A 79 4.67 -4.21 -10.04
C GLY A 79 4.31 -3.54 -11.37
N THR A 80 3.31 -2.64 -11.36
CA THR A 80 2.94 -1.87 -12.55
C THR A 80 4.07 -0.96 -13.03
N ALA A 81 4.77 -0.30 -12.11
CA ALA A 81 5.92 0.55 -12.45
C ALA A 81 7.05 -0.28 -13.10
N GLN A 82 7.37 -1.44 -12.52
CA GLN A 82 8.38 -2.35 -13.06
C GLN A 82 8.01 -2.86 -14.47
N ASP A 83 6.75 -3.25 -14.68
CA ASP A 83 6.26 -3.71 -15.98
C ASP A 83 6.35 -2.63 -17.06
N MET A 84 6.19 -1.35 -16.69
CA MET A 84 6.33 -0.24 -17.63
C MET A 84 7.81 0.01 -17.99
N ASP A 85 8.71 -0.03 -17.00
CA ASP A 85 10.15 0.14 -17.20
C ASP A 85 10.73 -0.92 -18.16
N VAL A 86 10.37 -2.19 -17.95
CA VAL A 86 10.78 -3.31 -18.82
C VAL A 86 10.28 -3.12 -20.26
N ARG A 87 9.03 -2.65 -20.44
CA ARG A 87 8.46 -2.42 -21.78
C ARG A 87 9.15 -1.27 -22.51
N GLU A 88 9.55 -0.22 -21.81
CA GLU A 88 10.30 0.90 -22.38
C GLU A 88 11.70 0.45 -22.85
N ASP A 89 12.40 -0.35 -22.05
CA ASP A 89 13.71 -0.92 -22.39
C ASP A 89 13.65 -1.87 -23.61
N GLU A 90 12.68 -2.78 -23.65
CA GLU A 90 12.47 -3.70 -24.78
C GLU A 90 12.18 -2.92 -26.07
N GLN A 91 11.38 -1.86 -25.99
CA GLN A 91 11.02 -1.04 -27.15
C GLN A 91 12.23 -0.24 -27.66
N GLY A 92 13.03 0.38 -26.77
CA GLY A 92 14.26 1.08 -27.14
C GLY A 92 15.33 0.18 -27.76
N SER A 93 15.49 -1.04 -27.23
CA SER A 93 16.41 -2.05 -27.78
C SER A 93 15.99 -2.50 -29.18
N SER A 94 14.69 -2.74 -29.40
CA SER A 94 14.16 -3.15 -30.71
C SER A 94 14.37 -2.08 -31.79
N MET A 95 14.20 -0.79 -31.44
CA MET A 95 14.43 0.33 -32.37
C MET A 95 15.90 0.48 -32.73
N THR A 96 16.80 0.32 -31.76
CA THR A 96 18.25 0.37 -31.97
C THR A 96 18.72 -0.76 -32.91
N GLY A 97 18.16 -1.97 -32.75
CA GLY A 97 18.44 -3.09 -33.63
C GLY A 97 17.96 -2.91 -35.07
N ILE A 98 16.85 -2.18 -35.28
CA ILE A 98 16.36 -1.85 -36.63
C ILE A 98 17.21 -0.73 -37.25
N ALA A 99 17.53 0.32 -36.50
CA ALA A 99 18.36 1.43 -36.97
C ALA A 99 19.77 0.95 -37.38
N GLY A 100 20.37 0.03 -36.62
CA GLY A 100 21.67 -0.58 -36.96
C GLY A 100 21.65 -1.53 -38.16
N ARG A 101 20.48 -1.90 -38.67
CA ARG A 101 20.32 -2.72 -39.89
C ARG A 101 19.98 -1.90 -41.14
N LEU A 102 19.62 -0.63 -40.95
CA LEU A 102 19.24 0.29 -42.03
C LEU A 102 20.34 1.32 -42.34
N GLY A 103 21.42 1.37 -41.55
CA GLY A 103 22.67 2.06 -41.87
C GLY A 103 23.75 1.08 -42.34
#